data_AF-A0A6P0JYJ3-F1
#
_entry.id   AF-A0A6P0JYJ3-F1
#
_cell.length_a   1.000
_cell.length_b   1.000
_cell.length_c   1.000
_cell.angle_alpha   90.00
_cell.angle_beta   90.00
_cell.angle_gamma   90.00
#
_symmetry.space_group_name_H-M   'P 1'
#
loop_
_entity.id
_entity.type
_entity.pdbx_description
1 polymer ?
#
loop_
_entity_poly.entity_id
_entity_poly.type
_entity_poly.pdbx_seq_one_letter_code
_entity_poly.pdbx_strand_id
1 'polypeptide(L)'
;LVQNDTLSTLIEVTGVQINSTGSGLEILLETTEGEALSPSISTEGNNLIIEISNTILALPTGNEFRETNPGEGITEIEITQVDDSTIRLTVTGENQAPSAEVIPSEENLVLEVTPEAIPQTEFDEEIELVVTAEAQEDYFVPDASTATRTEAPILEVPQSVQVIPQEVLEDQQVTSLDESLRNVSGVFGGTTEGTGFRFSIRGFQRASVLQDGFDISASDNLGRSGFQTFAEVANLERIEVLKGPSSILYGELNPGGVINLVTKKPLPEPFVEAELAVGSRNFVEPRIDLSGPLTSDDSLLYRVNA
;
A
#
# COMPACT_ATOMS: atom_id res chain seq x y z
N LEU A 1 4.28 48.21 -8.54
CA LEU A 1 3.71 46.85 -8.58
C LEU A 1 2.31 47.01 -9.13
N VAL A 2 2.17 46.91 -10.46
CA VAL A 2 0.85 46.90 -11.10
C VAL A 2 0.38 45.46 -11.01
N GLN A 3 -0.72 45.26 -10.28
CA GLN A 3 -1.39 43.98 -10.12
C GLN A 3 -2.06 43.68 -11.47
N ASN A 4 -1.53 42.71 -12.21
CA ASN A 4 -2.25 42.13 -13.34
C ASN A 4 -3.37 41.29 -12.75
N ASP A 5 -4.55 41.89 -12.64
CA ASP A 5 -5.80 41.20 -12.40
C ASP A 5 -6.12 40.45 -13.70
N THR A 6 -5.71 39.18 -13.78
CA THR A 6 -6.23 38.28 -14.81
C THR A 6 -7.69 38.04 -14.46
N LEU A 7 -8.58 38.87 -15.01
CA LEU A 7 -10.00 38.56 -15.04
C LEU A 7 -10.12 37.16 -15.65
N SER A 8 -10.50 36.17 -14.84
CA SER A 8 -10.91 34.86 -15.34
C SER A 8 -12.13 35.12 -16.23
N THR A 9 -11.92 35.05 -17.54
CA THR A 9 -13.02 35.17 -18.50
C THR A 9 -13.87 33.93 -18.35
N LEU A 10 -15.12 34.12 -17.91
CA LEU A 10 -16.12 33.05 -17.88
C LEU A 10 -16.29 32.50 -19.29
N ILE A 11 -16.41 31.19 -19.41
CA ILE A 11 -16.62 30.52 -20.68
C ILE A 11 -18.12 30.59 -21.01
N GLU A 12 -18.45 31.16 -22.17
CA GLU A 12 -19.84 31.30 -22.60
C GLU A 12 -20.34 29.99 -23.22
N VAL A 13 -21.50 29.52 -22.74
CA VAL A 13 -22.25 28.42 -23.37
C VAL A 13 -23.28 29.04 -24.31
N THR A 14 -23.01 28.95 -25.61
CA THR A 14 -23.73 29.69 -26.66
C THR A 14 -24.77 28.86 -27.39
N GLY A 15 -24.75 27.54 -27.22
CA GLY A 15 -25.66 26.60 -27.86
C GLY A 15 -25.76 25.29 -27.10
N VAL A 16 -26.87 24.58 -27.32
CA VAL A 16 -27.13 23.26 -26.76
C VAL A 16 -27.68 22.40 -27.89
N GLN A 17 -27.07 21.24 -28.13
CA GLN A 17 -27.55 20.24 -29.07
C GLN A 17 -27.74 18.91 -28.34
N ILE A 18 -28.84 18.23 -28.63
CA ILE A 18 -29.14 16.90 -28.09
C ILE A 18 -29.27 15.94 -29.27
N ASN A 19 -28.40 14.94 -29.30
CA ASN A 19 -28.37 13.91 -30.32
C ASN A 19 -28.73 12.56 -29.69
N SER A 20 -29.57 11.77 -30.36
CA SER A 20 -29.83 10.39 -29.93
C SER A 20 -28.74 9.46 -30.45
N THR A 21 -28.18 8.65 -29.55
CA THR A 21 -27.18 7.62 -29.88
C THR A 21 -27.79 6.22 -29.73
N GLY A 22 -27.08 5.18 -30.18
CA GLY A 22 -27.53 3.79 -30.01
C GLY A 22 -27.56 3.31 -28.55
N SER A 23 -26.89 4.03 -27.65
CA SER A 23 -26.70 3.74 -26.21
C SER A 23 -27.43 4.71 -25.28
N GLY A 24 -27.94 5.85 -25.79
CA GLY A 24 -28.56 6.88 -24.98
C GLY A 24 -28.67 8.23 -25.71
N LEU A 25 -28.19 9.30 -25.08
CA LEU A 25 -28.17 10.66 -25.60
C LEU A 25 -26.76 11.24 -25.55
N GLU A 26 -26.40 12.04 -26.55
CA GLU A 26 -25.23 12.91 -26.53
C GLU A 26 -25.72 14.35 -26.37
N ILE A 27 -25.25 15.04 -25.34
CA ILE A 27 -25.52 16.46 -25.09
C ILE A 27 -24.25 17.24 -25.40
N LEU A 28 -24.33 18.13 -26.38
CA LEU A 28 -23.24 19.01 -26.77
C LEU A 28 -23.57 20.44 -26.33
N LEU A 29 -22.69 21.02 -25.50
CA LEU A 29 -22.73 22.43 -25.15
C LEU A 29 -21.69 23.17 -26.00
N GLU A 30 -22.15 24.13 -26.81
CA GLU A 30 -21.29 24.92 -27.68
C GLU A 30 -20.57 25.98 -26.85
N THR A 31 -19.25 25.84 -26.73
CA THR A 31 -18.39 26.76 -25.98
C THR A 31 -17.17 27.16 -26.82
N THR A 32 -16.25 27.96 -26.27
CA THR A 32 -14.99 28.35 -26.94
C THR A 32 -13.76 27.65 -26.36
N GLU A 33 -13.90 26.98 -25.21
CA GLU A 33 -12.81 26.35 -24.44
C GLU A 33 -13.37 25.14 -23.65
N GLY A 34 -13.84 24.11 -24.36
CA GLY A 34 -14.48 22.93 -23.77
C GLY A 34 -13.58 22.15 -22.80
N GLU A 35 -12.31 21.92 -23.15
CA GLU A 35 -11.33 21.21 -22.32
C GLU A 35 -11.00 21.92 -21.00
N ALA A 36 -11.25 23.23 -20.90
CA ALA A 36 -10.99 24.00 -19.70
C ALA A 36 -12.12 23.88 -18.66
N LEU A 37 -13.23 23.24 -19.00
CA LEU A 37 -14.38 23.04 -18.13
C LEU A 37 -14.26 21.76 -17.31
N SER A 38 -14.48 21.90 -16.00
CA SER A 38 -14.51 20.78 -15.07
C SER A 38 -15.93 20.60 -14.52
N PRO A 39 -16.81 19.86 -15.22
CA PRO A 39 -18.15 19.56 -14.72
C PRO A 39 -18.09 18.68 -13.46
N SER A 40 -18.89 19.02 -12.45
CA SER A 40 -19.17 18.12 -11.32
C SER A 40 -20.48 17.38 -11.58
N ILE A 41 -20.48 16.07 -11.39
CA ILE A 41 -21.64 15.20 -11.64
C ILE A 41 -22.14 14.64 -10.31
N SER A 42 -23.45 14.69 -10.09
CA SER A 42 -24.12 14.17 -8.90
C SER A 42 -25.51 13.63 -9.26
N THR A 43 -26.12 12.85 -8.38
CA THR A 43 -27.46 12.29 -8.60
C THR A 43 -28.36 12.51 -7.38
N GLU A 44 -29.59 12.96 -7.60
CA GLU A 44 -30.61 13.13 -6.57
C GLU A 44 -31.94 12.51 -7.04
N GLY A 45 -32.34 11.39 -6.45
CA GLY A 45 -33.55 10.67 -6.87
C GLY A 45 -33.45 10.13 -8.30
N ASN A 46 -34.32 10.60 -9.19
CA ASN A 46 -34.29 10.26 -10.63
C ASN A 46 -33.51 11.30 -11.46
N ASN A 47 -32.86 12.27 -10.82
CA ASN A 47 -32.19 13.36 -11.50
C ASN A 47 -30.67 13.16 -11.47
N LEU A 48 -30.05 13.23 -12.63
CA LEU A 48 -28.63 13.48 -12.78
C LEU A 48 -28.41 14.99 -12.84
N ILE A 49 -27.54 15.52 -11.99
CA ILE A 49 -27.25 16.95 -11.86
C ILE A 49 -25.77 17.16 -12.20
N ILE A 50 -25.52 18.00 -13.20
CA ILE A 50 -24.19 18.35 -13.69
C ILE A 50 -24.00 19.85 -13.49
N GLU A 51 -23.09 20.25 -12.61
CA GLU A 51 -22.75 21.66 -12.41
C GLU A 51 -21.44 22.00 -13.10
N ILE A 52 -21.42 23.07 -13.86
CA ILE A 52 -20.26 23.49 -14.63
C ILE A 52 -19.85 24.86 -14.12
N SER A 53 -18.77 24.91 -13.36
CA SER A 53 -18.21 26.16 -12.85
C SER A 53 -17.45 26.93 -13.93
N ASN A 54 -17.18 28.22 -13.67
CA ASN A 54 -16.50 29.12 -14.60
C ASN A 54 -17.24 29.30 -15.94
N THR A 55 -18.57 29.20 -15.92
CA THR A 55 -19.40 29.35 -17.13
C THR A 55 -20.56 30.32 -16.96
N ILE A 56 -20.99 30.86 -18.09
CA ILE A 56 -22.22 31.64 -18.19
C ILE A 56 -23.05 31.16 -19.38
N LEU A 57 -24.35 31.03 -19.17
CA LEU A 57 -25.30 30.63 -20.19
C LEU A 57 -25.67 31.83 -21.07
N ALA A 58 -25.29 31.76 -22.35
CA ALA A 58 -25.44 32.83 -23.33
C ALA A 58 -26.23 32.34 -24.55
N LEU A 59 -27.36 31.66 -24.34
CA LEU A 59 -28.14 31.07 -25.42
C LEU A 59 -28.94 32.13 -26.18
N PRO A 60 -29.17 31.95 -27.51
CA PRO A 60 -30.01 32.85 -28.30
C PRO A 60 -31.46 32.93 -27.80
N THR A 61 -31.92 31.91 -27.09
CA THR A 61 -33.30 31.72 -26.63
C THR A 61 -33.57 32.24 -25.22
N GLY A 62 -32.53 32.66 -24.48
CA GLY A 62 -32.64 33.16 -23.10
C GLY A 62 -31.62 32.51 -22.15
N ASN A 63 -31.87 32.62 -20.84
CA ASN A 63 -30.98 32.13 -19.79
C ASN A 63 -31.36 30.72 -19.27
N GLU A 64 -32.07 29.95 -20.09
CA GLU A 64 -32.54 28.60 -19.77
C GLU A 64 -32.71 27.81 -21.05
N PHE A 65 -32.42 26.52 -20.98
CA PHE A 65 -32.76 25.53 -22.01
C PHE A 65 -33.57 24.42 -21.36
N ARG A 66 -34.62 23.95 -22.02
CA ARG A 66 -35.44 22.85 -21.51
C ARG A 66 -36.01 22.03 -22.65
N GLU A 67 -35.85 20.72 -22.56
CA GLU A 67 -36.36 19.75 -23.51
C GLU A 67 -37.03 18.58 -22.79
N THR A 68 -38.26 18.25 -23.20
CA THR A 68 -39.07 17.18 -22.59
C THR A 68 -39.13 15.97 -23.50
N ASN A 69 -39.00 14.78 -22.92
CA ASN A 69 -38.93 13.49 -23.61
C ASN A 69 -37.88 13.45 -24.75
N PRO A 70 -36.60 13.78 -24.47
CA PRO A 70 -35.54 13.85 -25.48
C PRO A 70 -35.07 12.48 -26.00
N GLY A 71 -35.32 11.39 -25.25
CA GLY A 71 -34.90 10.03 -25.63
C GLY A 71 -35.55 8.96 -24.77
N GLU A 72 -35.32 7.69 -25.12
CA GLU A 72 -35.82 6.54 -24.35
C GLU A 72 -35.24 6.54 -22.94
N GLY A 73 -36.09 6.40 -21.92
CA GLY A 73 -35.68 6.38 -20.51
C GLY A 73 -35.37 7.75 -19.89
N ILE A 74 -35.43 8.84 -20.65
CA ILE A 74 -35.22 10.22 -20.17
C ILE A 74 -36.51 11.03 -20.28
N THR A 75 -36.98 11.55 -19.15
CA THR A 75 -38.19 12.37 -19.05
C THR A 75 -37.93 13.81 -19.46
N GLU A 76 -36.80 14.39 -19.07
CA GLU A 76 -36.52 15.82 -19.24
C GLU A 76 -35.02 16.13 -19.17
N ILE A 77 -34.59 17.14 -19.94
CA ILE A 77 -33.29 17.81 -19.83
C ILE A 77 -33.55 19.30 -19.59
N GLU A 78 -32.91 19.89 -18.58
CA GLU A 78 -33.03 21.31 -18.24
C GLU A 78 -31.65 21.90 -17.92
N ILE A 79 -31.31 23.06 -18.48
CA ILE A 79 -30.07 23.80 -18.22
C ILE A 79 -30.43 25.19 -17.73
N THR A 80 -29.95 25.55 -16.54
CA THR A 80 -30.24 26.83 -15.89
C THR A 80 -28.95 27.48 -15.38
N GLN A 81 -28.95 28.81 -15.31
CA GLN A 81 -27.91 29.55 -14.59
C GLN A 81 -28.19 29.50 -13.08
N VAL A 82 -27.25 28.98 -12.28
CA VAL A 82 -27.39 28.90 -10.81
C VAL A 82 -26.94 30.19 -10.13
N ASP A 83 -25.79 30.71 -10.54
CA ASP A 83 -25.17 31.94 -10.05
C ASP A 83 -24.39 32.66 -11.16
N ASP A 84 -23.62 33.71 -10.87
CA ASP A 84 -22.90 34.49 -11.88
C ASP A 84 -21.76 33.73 -12.61
N SER A 85 -21.45 32.48 -12.20
CA SER A 85 -20.32 31.70 -12.71
C SER A 85 -20.56 30.20 -12.86
N THR A 86 -21.78 29.72 -12.59
CA THR A 86 -22.12 28.30 -12.59
C THR A 86 -23.42 28.04 -13.33
N ILE A 87 -23.38 27.13 -14.30
CA ILE A 87 -24.59 26.55 -14.91
C ILE A 87 -24.86 25.17 -14.33
N ARG A 88 -26.13 24.79 -14.30
CA ARG A 88 -26.58 23.45 -13.90
C ARG A 88 -27.39 22.83 -15.01
N LEU A 89 -26.92 21.69 -15.49
CA LEU A 89 -27.64 20.78 -16.37
C LEU A 89 -28.26 19.67 -15.53
N THR A 90 -29.57 19.48 -15.64
CA THR A 90 -30.33 18.44 -14.95
C THR A 90 -30.93 17.51 -15.99
N VAL A 91 -30.67 16.20 -15.86
CA VAL A 91 -31.27 15.16 -16.69
C VAL A 91 -32.12 14.24 -15.83
N THR A 92 -33.43 14.20 -16.08
CA THR A 92 -34.40 13.44 -15.29
C THR A 92 -34.72 12.13 -16.00
N GLY A 93 -34.40 10.99 -15.39
CA GLY A 93 -34.75 9.67 -15.91
C GLY A 93 -36.18 9.24 -15.53
N GLU A 94 -36.75 8.30 -16.28
CA GLU A 94 -38.14 7.82 -16.08
C GLU A 94 -38.29 6.98 -14.80
N ASN A 95 -37.38 6.02 -14.58
CA ASN A 95 -37.46 5.07 -13.47
C ASN A 95 -36.31 5.20 -12.46
N GLN A 96 -35.18 5.75 -12.87
CA GLN A 96 -33.97 5.97 -12.07
C GLN A 96 -33.14 7.11 -12.67
N ALA A 97 -32.18 7.66 -11.93
CA ALA A 97 -31.27 8.67 -12.47
C ALA A 97 -30.40 8.08 -13.61
N PRO A 98 -30.21 8.81 -14.72
CA PRO A 98 -29.29 8.40 -15.77
C PRO A 98 -27.83 8.57 -15.33
N SER A 99 -26.89 7.96 -16.04
CA SER A 99 -25.45 8.21 -15.88
C SER A 99 -24.94 9.11 -17.00
N ALA A 100 -23.90 9.91 -16.75
CA ALA A 100 -23.19 10.64 -17.80
C ALA A 100 -21.67 10.48 -17.71
N GLU A 101 -21.04 10.46 -18.88
CA GLU A 101 -19.59 10.52 -19.05
C GLU A 101 -19.22 11.77 -19.86
N VAL A 102 -18.12 12.42 -19.47
CA VAL A 102 -17.61 13.62 -20.16
C VAL A 102 -16.64 13.19 -21.25
N ILE A 103 -16.92 13.56 -22.49
CA ILE A 103 -16.03 13.31 -23.62
C ILE A 103 -15.14 14.54 -23.82
N PRO A 104 -13.79 14.40 -23.76
CA PRO A 104 -12.87 15.52 -23.99
C PRO A 104 -13.05 16.13 -25.40
N SER A 105 -13.14 17.45 -25.50
CA SER A 105 -13.24 18.18 -26.76
C SER A 105 -12.69 19.61 -26.63
N GLU A 106 -11.81 20.01 -27.56
CA GLU A 106 -11.08 21.30 -27.51
C GLU A 106 -12.02 22.52 -27.44
N GLU A 107 -13.09 22.53 -28.24
CA GLU A 107 -13.98 23.69 -28.38
C GLU A 107 -15.30 23.53 -27.61
N ASN A 108 -15.86 22.33 -27.50
CA ASN A 108 -17.18 22.08 -26.90
C ASN A 108 -17.11 21.19 -25.66
N LEU A 109 -18.11 21.27 -24.78
CA LEU A 109 -18.32 20.26 -23.74
C LEU A 109 -19.32 19.21 -24.25
N VAL A 110 -18.88 17.97 -24.37
CA VAL A 110 -19.70 16.85 -24.84
C VAL A 110 -19.95 15.88 -23.69
N LEU A 111 -21.22 15.51 -23.48
CA LEU A 111 -21.66 14.60 -22.44
C LEU A 111 -22.41 13.43 -23.07
N GLU A 112 -21.95 12.20 -22.84
CA GLU A 112 -22.71 11.00 -23.21
C GLU A 112 -23.54 10.55 -22.02
N VAL A 113 -24.86 10.53 -22.19
CA VAL A 113 -25.84 10.24 -21.14
C VAL A 113 -26.52 8.90 -21.44
N THR A 114 -26.46 7.97 -20.49
CA THR A 114 -27.12 6.66 -20.58
C THR A 114 -28.32 6.58 -19.63
N PRO A 115 -29.50 6.13 -20.10
CA PRO A 115 -30.72 6.07 -19.28
C PRO A 115 -30.66 5.00 -18.19
N GLU A 116 -29.81 3.97 -18.37
CA GLU A 116 -29.50 3.00 -17.33
C GLU A 116 -28.20 3.41 -16.64
N ALA A 117 -28.27 3.67 -15.33
CA ALA A 117 -27.07 3.89 -14.54
C ALA A 117 -26.27 2.59 -14.52
N ILE A 118 -25.16 2.55 -15.25
CA ILE A 118 -24.05 1.68 -14.85
C ILE A 118 -23.68 2.21 -13.46
N PRO A 119 -23.69 1.38 -12.39
CA PRO A 119 -23.38 1.87 -11.06
C PRO A 119 -22.03 2.58 -11.11
N GLN A 120 -22.07 3.91 -11.04
CA GLN A 120 -20.88 4.70 -10.80
C GLN A 120 -20.41 4.25 -9.43
N THR A 121 -19.30 3.55 -9.40
CA THR A 121 -18.58 3.26 -8.17
C THR A 121 -18.41 4.61 -7.49
N GLU A 122 -19.07 4.81 -6.34
CA GLU A 122 -18.77 5.92 -5.45
C GLU A 122 -17.24 5.93 -5.31
N PHE A 123 -16.59 6.94 -5.87
CA PHE A 123 -15.26 7.33 -5.46
C PHE A 123 -15.39 7.92 -4.05
N ASP A 124 -15.67 7.06 -3.07
CA ASP A 124 -15.12 7.25 -1.75
C ASP A 124 -13.63 7.00 -1.97
N GLU A 125 -12.82 8.06 -1.99
CA GLU A 125 -11.35 7.93 -2.03
C GLU A 125 -10.88 7.26 -0.72
N GLU A 126 -11.13 5.97 -0.56
CA GLU A 126 -10.09 5.11 -0.08
C GLU A 126 -9.10 5.02 -1.24
N ILE A 127 -7.94 5.64 -1.07
CA ILE A 127 -6.88 5.63 -2.08
C ILE A 127 -6.54 4.17 -2.34
N GLU A 128 -7.12 3.55 -3.37
CA GLU A 128 -6.62 2.29 -3.91
C GLU A 128 -5.37 2.64 -4.69
N LEU A 129 -4.27 2.72 -3.94
CA LEU A 129 -2.95 2.95 -4.47
C LEU A 129 -2.56 1.66 -5.20
N VAL A 130 -2.97 1.54 -6.47
CA VAL A 130 -2.48 0.48 -7.34
C VAL A 130 -1.02 0.81 -7.65
N VAL A 131 -0.13 0.35 -6.77
CA VAL A 131 1.31 0.31 -7.00
C VAL A 131 1.53 -0.63 -8.18
N THR A 132 1.54 -0.09 -9.40
CA THR A 132 2.14 -0.74 -10.57
C THR A 132 3.64 -0.43 -10.60
N ALA A 133 4.30 -0.54 -9.45
CA ALA A 133 5.69 -0.94 -9.47
C ALA A 133 5.65 -2.47 -9.57
N GLU A 134 6.48 -3.07 -10.42
CA GLU A 134 7.08 -4.33 -10.01
C GLU A 134 7.78 -3.98 -8.70
N ALA A 135 7.12 -4.27 -7.58
CA ALA A 135 7.73 -4.09 -6.29
C ALA A 135 8.96 -4.99 -6.34
N GLN A 136 10.12 -4.37 -6.48
CA GLN A 136 11.35 -5.03 -6.13
C GLN A 136 11.27 -5.13 -4.60
N GLU A 137 10.50 -6.11 -4.13
CA GLU A 137 10.18 -6.43 -2.73
C GLU A 137 11.39 -6.97 -1.99
N ASP A 138 12.59 -6.49 -2.29
CA ASP A 138 13.76 -7.27 -1.92
C ASP A 138 13.99 -7.21 -0.40
N TYR A 139 13.58 -6.14 0.30
CA TYR A 139 13.86 -5.98 1.75
C TYR A 139 12.66 -5.62 2.65
N PHE A 140 11.42 -5.64 2.13
CA PHE A 140 10.25 -5.29 2.95
C PHE A 140 9.50 -6.54 3.40
N VAL A 141 9.39 -6.73 4.72
CA VAL A 141 8.56 -7.80 5.30
C VAL A 141 7.36 -7.15 5.99
N PRO A 142 6.12 -7.39 5.52
CA PRO A 142 4.93 -6.74 6.06
C PRO A 142 4.46 -7.33 7.40
N ASP A 143 4.86 -8.56 7.72
CA ASP A 143 4.39 -9.30 8.88
C ASP A 143 5.52 -9.62 9.87
N ALA A 144 5.16 -9.74 11.15
CA ALA A 144 6.05 -10.23 12.18
C ALA A 144 5.30 -11.01 13.25
N SER A 145 5.97 -12.02 13.82
CA SER A 145 5.37 -12.89 14.83
C SER A 145 5.75 -12.50 16.26
N THR A 146 6.86 -11.79 16.45
CA THR A 146 7.48 -11.60 17.76
C THR A 146 6.61 -10.78 18.71
N ALA A 147 5.83 -9.81 18.22
CA ALA A 147 5.05 -8.92 19.07
C ALA A 147 3.75 -9.52 19.62
N THR A 148 3.22 -10.56 18.97
CA THR A 148 1.88 -11.11 19.23
C THR A 148 1.88 -12.62 19.46
N ARG A 149 3.01 -13.30 19.20
CA ARG A 149 3.16 -14.77 19.13
C ARG A 149 2.34 -15.43 18.01
N THR A 150 1.82 -14.63 17.09
CA THR A 150 1.10 -15.06 15.89
C THR A 150 1.58 -14.19 14.73
N GLU A 151 1.56 -14.67 13.49
CA GLU A 151 1.87 -13.80 12.36
C GLU A 151 0.84 -12.66 12.32
N ALA A 152 1.32 -11.41 12.25
CA ALA A 152 0.48 -10.22 12.28
C ALA A 152 1.11 -9.10 11.44
N PRO A 153 0.30 -8.30 10.72
CA PRO A 153 0.81 -7.15 9.99
C PRO A 153 1.50 -6.16 10.92
N ILE A 154 2.71 -5.71 10.56
CA ILE A 154 3.51 -4.78 11.37
C ILE A 154 2.74 -3.47 11.62
N LEU A 155 1.89 -3.03 10.69
CA LEU A 155 1.04 -1.84 10.87
C LEU A 155 0.00 -2.00 11.99
N GLU A 156 -0.43 -3.22 12.28
CA GLU A 156 -1.42 -3.52 13.32
C GLU A 156 -0.77 -3.81 14.69
N VAL A 157 0.56 -3.98 14.71
CA VAL A 157 1.31 -4.26 15.94
C VAL A 157 1.51 -2.95 16.73
N PRO A 158 1.02 -2.84 17.99
CA PRO A 158 1.12 -1.62 18.80
C PRO A 158 2.51 -1.41 19.43
N GLN A 159 3.53 -2.10 18.94
CA GLN A 159 4.91 -2.05 19.42
C GLN A 159 5.87 -1.82 18.24
N SER A 160 7.05 -1.26 18.53
CA SER A 160 8.06 -1.05 17.49
C SER A 160 8.77 -2.36 17.19
N VAL A 161 8.46 -2.93 16.02
CA VAL A 161 9.13 -4.10 15.44
C VAL A 161 9.98 -3.66 14.27
N GLN A 162 11.15 -4.27 14.11
CA GLN A 162 11.97 -4.13 12.91
C GLN A 162 12.37 -5.52 12.44
N VAL A 163 12.16 -5.80 11.17
CA VAL A 163 12.49 -7.09 10.55
C VAL A 163 13.71 -6.92 9.66
N ILE A 164 14.63 -7.88 9.73
CA ILE A 164 15.78 -8.01 8.85
C ILE A 164 15.52 -9.28 8.03
N PRO A 165 15.12 -9.15 6.76
CA PRO A 165 14.80 -10.30 5.91
C PRO A 165 16.04 -11.05 5.45
N GLN A 166 15.86 -12.26 4.93
CA GLN A 166 16.93 -13.14 4.45
C GLN A 166 17.80 -12.45 3.41
N GLU A 167 17.17 -11.76 2.47
CA GLU A 167 17.80 -11.04 1.36
C GLU A 167 18.80 -10.01 1.87
N VAL A 168 18.48 -9.29 2.96
CA VAL A 168 19.42 -8.34 3.59
C VAL A 168 20.61 -9.08 4.21
N LEU A 169 20.40 -10.26 4.80
CA LEU A 169 21.48 -11.05 5.40
C LEU A 169 22.44 -11.54 4.31
N GLU A 170 21.89 -12.02 3.20
CA GLU A 170 22.64 -12.54 2.04
C GLU A 170 23.39 -11.44 1.29
N ASP A 171 22.72 -10.34 0.94
CA ASP A 171 23.32 -9.23 0.20
C ASP A 171 24.42 -8.51 0.99
N GLN A 172 24.29 -8.48 2.32
CA GLN A 172 25.33 -7.95 3.19
C GLN A 172 26.42 -8.97 3.52
N GLN A 173 26.28 -10.22 3.07
CA GLN A 173 27.18 -11.34 3.35
C GLN A 173 27.50 -11.45 4.85
N VAL A 174 26.47 -11.28 5.68
CA VAL A 174 26.67 -11.26 7.13
C VAL A 174 27.10 -12.65 7.62
N THR A 175 28.11 -12.68 8.47
CA THR A 175 28.64 -13.94 9.03
C THR A 175 28.39 -14.06 10.53
N SER A 176 27.74 -13.05 11.12
CA SER A 176 27.46 -13.01 12.54
C SER A 176 26.23 -12.16 12.87
N LEU A 177 25.62 -12.47 14.01
CA LEU A 177 24.44 -11.77 14.50
C LEU A 177 24.70 -10.29 14.85
N ASP A 178 25.93 -9.91 15.22
CA ASP A 178 26.25 -8.50 15.46
C ASP A 178 26.34 -7.68 14.17
N GLU A 179 26.81 -8.29 13.08
CA GLU A 179 26.84 -7.65 11.78
C GLU A 179 25.42 -7.46 11.23
N SER A 180 24.55 -8.47 11.35
CA SER A 180 23.16 -8.38 10.86
C SER A 180 22.33 -7.32 11.58
N LEU A 181 22.66 -7.01 12.84
CA LEU A 181 21.95 -6.02 13.64
C LEU A 181 22.49 -4.58 13.49
N ARG A 182 23.56 -4.34 12.70
CA ARG A 182 24.20 -3.02 12.59
C ARG A 182 23.28 -1.92 12.06
N ASN A 183 22.27 -2.29 11.27
CA ASN A 183 21.31 -1.36 10.66
C ASN A 183 20.03 -1.18 11.48
N VAL A 184 19.93 -1.85 12.63
CA VAL A 184 18.75 -1.81 13.48
C VAL A 184 18.85 -0.63 14.44
N SER A 185 17.96 0.35 14.28
CA SER A 185 18.00 1.58 15.07
C SER A 185 17.82 1.28 16.57
N GLY A 186 18.66 1.88 17.40
CA GLY A 186 18.60 1.71 18.86
C GLY A 186 19.03 0.33 19.36
N VAL A 187 19.61 -0.51 18.49
CA VAL A 187 20.32 -1.73 18.87
C VAL A 187 21.81 -1.50 18.79
N PHE A 188 22.53 -1.90 19.83
CA PHE A 188 23.97 -1.80 19.90
C PHE A 188 24.54 -3.17 20.27
N GLY A 189 25.28 -3.76 19.34
CA GLY A 189 26.09 -4.95 19.56
C GLY A 189 27.48 -4.60 20.09
N GLY A 190 28.03 -5.47 20.93
CA GLY A 190 29.41 -5.36 21.38
C GLY A 190 29.97 -6.72 21.78
N THR A 191 31.18 -7.02 21.30
CA THR A 191 31.94 -8.19 21.72
C THR A 191 32.43 -7.99 23.15
N THR A 192 32.11 -8.91 24.06
CA THR A 192 32.79 -8.97 25.35
C THR A 192 33.99 -9.90 25.19
N GLU A 193 35.21 -9.35 25.27
CA GLU A 193 36.52 -10.03 25.35
C GLU A 193 36.49 -11.57 25.17
N GLY A 194 36.28 -12.02 23.93
CA GLY A 194 36.41 -13.43 23.52
C GLY A 194 35.35 -14.41 24.03
N THR A 195 34.22 -13.96 24.60
CA THR A 195 33.26 -14.86 25.25
C THR A 195 31.82 -14.81 24.73
N GLY A 196 31.47 -13.88 23.84
CA GLY A 196 30.16 -13.85 23.18
C GLY A 196 29.69 -12.45 22.83
N PHE A 197 28.53 -12.35 22.18
CA PHE A 197 27.89 -11.08 21.85
C PHE A 197 26.93 -10.64 22.94
N ARG A 198 26.96 -9.35 23.27
CA ARG A 198 25.94 -8.71 24.10
C ARG A 198 25.28 -7.61 23.29
N PHE A 199 23.96 -7.67 23.23
CA PHE A 199 23.16 -6.65 22.60
C PHE A 199 22.52 -5.76 23.66
N SER A 200 22.38 -4.49 23.31
CA SER A 200 21.61 -3.52 24.07
C SER A 200 20.52 -2.94 23.18
N ILE A 201 19.29 -2.84 23.69
CA ILE A 201 18.17 -2.23 22.97
C ILE A 201 17.70 -1.02 23.77
N ARG A 202 17.62 0.14 23.13
CA ARG A 202 17.26 1.43 23.77
C ARG A 202 18.08 1.72 25.04
N GLY A 203 19.36 1.33 25.04
CA GLY A 203 20.30 1.53 26.15
C GLY A 203 20.23 0.50 27.28
N PHE A 204 19.26 -0.42 27.27
CA PHE A 204 19.21 -1.52 28.23
C PHE A 204 20.12 -2.65 27.77
N GLN A 205 21.12 -2.97 28.59
CA GLN A 205 22.12 -4.00 28.30
C GLN A 205 21.55 -5.40 28.48
N ARG A 206 22.14 -6.39 27.79
CA ARG A 206 21.75 -7.81 27.86
C ARG A 206 20.33 -8.06 27.35
N ALA A 207 20.06 -7.59 26.13
CA ALA A 207 18.83 -7.92 25.44
C ALA A 207 18.66 -9.44 25.33
N SER A 208 17.44 -9.92 25.54
CA SER A 208 17.12 -11.34 25.40
C SER A 208 17.14 -11.72 23.93
N VAL A 209 17.66 -12.90 23.63
CA VAL A 209 17.65 -13.47 22.28
C VAL A 209 16.79 -14.72 22.30
N LEU A 210 15.81 -14.74 21.42
CA LEU A 210 14.89 -15.84 21.23
C LEU A 210 15.23 -16.56 19.92
N GLN A 211 14.95 -17.85 19.85
CA GLN A 211 14.89 -18.60 18.61
C GLN A 211 13.48 -19.16 18.47
N ASP A 212 12.80 -18.78 17.39
CA ASP A 212 11.39 -19.12 17.14
C ASP A 212 10.48 -18.83 18.35
N GLY A 213 10.74 -17.72 19.04
CA GLY A 213 9.99 -17.29 20.22
C GLY A 213 10.36 -17.97 21.55
N PHE A 214 11.36 -18.85 21.56
CA PHE A 214 11.88 -19.47 22.78
C PHE A 214 13.19 -18.84 23.21
N ASP A 215 13.32 -18.52 24.49
CA ASP A 215 14.54 -17.91 25.01
C ASP A 215 15.71 -18.90 24.95
N ILE A 216 16.72 -18.54 24.16
CA ILE A 216 17.97 -19.32 24.01
C ILE A 216 19.12 -18.70 24.81
N SER A 217 18.85 -17.66 25.60
CA SER A 217 19.79 -17.12 26.58
C SER A 217 19.90 -18.06 27.78
N ALA A 218 20.46 -19.26 27.54
CA ALA A 218 20.74 -20.21 28.60
C ALA A 218 21.73 -19.59 29.59
N SER A 219 21.27 -19.35 30.82
CA SER A 219 22.16 -19.42 31.96
C SER A 219 22.59 -20.89 32.08
N ASP A 220 23.89 -21.17 32.00
CA ASP A 220 24.33 -22.46 32.49
C ASP A 220 23.96 -22.56 33.99
N ASN A 221 23.81 -23.78 34.50
CA ASN A 221 23.59 -24.03 35.94
C ASN A 221 24.74 -23.53 36.84
N LEU A 222 25.71 -22.78 36.29
CA LEU A 222 26.86 -22.18 36.97
C LEU A 222 26.76 -20.64 37.03
N GLY A 223 25.64 -20.05 36.59
CA GLY A 223 25.44 -18.59 36.64
C GLY A 223 26.32 -17.81 35.66
N ARG A 224 26.89 -18.47 34.64
CA ARG A 224 27.60 -17.82 33.54
C ARG A 224 26.58 -17.34 32.51
N SER A 225 25.82 -16.33 32.93
CA SER A 225 24.87 -15.62 32.07
C SER A 225 25.61 -14.94 30.91
N GLY A 226 25.18 -15.22 29.68
CA GLY A 226 25.38 -14.31 28.55
C GLY A 226 26.30 -14.78 27.43
N PHE A 227 26.55 -16.08 27.30
CA PHE A 227 27.21 -16.61 26.11
C PHE A 227 26.15 -17.05 25.11
N GLN A 228 25.74 -16.10 24.27
CA GLN A 228 25.01 -16.43 23.06
C GLN A 228 26.02 -17.09 22.13
N THR A 229 26.07 -18.42 22.17
CA THR A 229 26.78 -19.25 21.19
C THR A 229 26.41 -18.71 19.81
N PHE A 230 27.41 -18.53 18.95
CA PHE A 230 27.28 -18.01 17.59
C PHE A 230 26.06 -18.64 16.92
N ALA A 231 24.94 -17.92 16.90
CA ALA A 231 23.79 -18.33 16.12
C ALA A 231 24.24 -18.16 14.68
N GLU A 232 24.37 -19.29 13.98
CA GLU A 232 24.69 -19.29 12.56
C GLU A 232 23.60 -18.49 11.86
N VAL A 233 23.97 -17.49 11.06
CA VAL A 233 22.98 -16.64 10.39
C VAL A 233 22.42 -17.36 9.16
N ALA A 234 23.16 -18.32 8.59
CA ALA A 234 22.78 -19.05 7.40
C ALA A 234 21.47 -19.87 7.53
N ASN A 235 21.08 -20.25 8.76
CA ASN A 235 19.86 -21.02 9.02
C ASN A 235 18.63 -20.13 9.32
N LEU A 236 18.79 -18.81 9.27
CA LEU A 236 17.73 -17.86 9.59
C LEU A 236 16.99 -17.45 8.32
N GLU A 237 15.68 -17.42 8.42
CA GLU A 237 14.78 -16.82 7.42
C GLU A 237 14.77 -15.30 7.61
N ARG A 238 14.74 -14.86 8.86
CA ARG A 238 14.74 -13.45 9.22
C ARG A 238 15.12 -13.25 10.68
N ILE A 239 15.45 -12.01 11.01
CA ILE A 239 15.62 -11.57 12.40
C ILE A 239 14.55 -10.53 12.69
N GLU A 240 13.82 -10.69 13.79
CA GLU A 240 12.80 -9.74 14.25
C GLU A 240 13.26 -9.08 15.54
N VAL A 241 13.25 -7.75 15.59
CA VAL A 241 13.64 -6.97 16.77
C VAL A 241 12.43 -6.23 17.33
N LEU A 242 11.91 -6.72 18.43
CA LEU A 242 10.83 -6.10 19.18
C LEU A 242 11.39 -5.19 20.27
N LYS A 243 11.11 -3.89 20.19
CA LYS A 243 11.66 -2.88 21.10
C LYS A 243 10.67 -2.55 22.21
N GLY A 244 11.14 -2.66 23.45
CA GLY A 244 10.38 -2.36 24.67
C GLY A 244 9.89 -3.60 25.43
N PRO A 245 9.28 -3.41 26.61
CA PRO A 245 8.91 -4.49 27.50
C PRO A 245 7.89 -5.44 26.86
N SER A 246 8.20 -6.74 26.88
CA SER A 246 7.36 -7.79 26.26
C SER A 246 7.14 -8.99 27.17
N SER A 247 7.29 -8.78 28.49
CA SER A 247 7.21 -9.82 29.51
C SER A 247 5.86 -10.54 29.61
N ILE A 248 4.79 -9.92 29.10
CA ILE A 248 3.46 -10.54 29.06
C ILE A 248 3.48 -11.82 28.20
N LEU A 249 4.22 -11.81 27.10
CA LEU A 249 4.21 -12.91 26.11
C LEU A 249 5.31 -13.95 26.34
N TYR A 250 6.45 -13.53 26.87
CA TYR A 250 7.66 -14.36 26.96
C TYR A 250 8.21 -14.50 28.38
N GLY A 251 7.58 -13.90 29.39
CA GLY A 251 8.00 -14.01 30.79
C GLY A 251 9.15 -13.07 31.16
N GLU A 252 10.17 -13.59 31.85
CA GLU A 252 11.32 -12.78 32.27
C GLU A 252 12.13 -12.35 31.05
N LEU A 253 12.06 -11.06 30.71
CA LEU A 253 12.79 -10.48 29.58
C LEU A 253 13.44 -9.16 29.99
N ASN A 254 14.46 -8.79 29.22
CA ASN A 254 15.04 -7.47 29.32
C ASN A 254 14.01 -6.36 28.96
N PRO A 255 13.91 -5.27 29.73
CA PRO A 255 12.98 -4.17 29.44
C PRO A 255 13.28 -3.42 28.14
N GLY A 256 14.50 -3.55 27.59
CA GLY A 256 14.86 -3.01 26.28
C GLY A 256 14.11 -3.67 25.13
N GLY A 257 13.70 -4.93 25.29
CA GLY A 257 13.04 -5.73 24.26
C GLY A 257 13.78 -7.04 23.97
N VAL A 258 13.47 -7.62 22.81
CA VAL A 258 13.99 -8.93 22.39
C VAL A 258 14.43 -8.91 20.93
N ILE A 259 15.39 -9.77 20.63
CA ILE A 259 15.79 -10.13 19.26
C ILE A 259 15.33 -11.57 19.07
N ASN A 260 14.46 -11.83 18.11
CA ASN A 260 13.98 -13.15 17.77
C ASN A 260 14.61 -13.62 16.45
N LEU A 261 15.23 -14.78 16.49
CA LEU A 261 15.83 -15.45 15.35
C LEU A 261 14.79 -16.41 14.78
N VAL A 262 14.27 -16.10 13.60
CA VAL A 262 13.24 -16.92 12.95
C VAL A 262 13.96 -17.87 12.00
N THR A 263 13.82 -19.17 12.24
CA THR A 263 14.50 -20.18 11.44
C THR A 263 13.80 -20.48 10.12
N LYS A 264 14.61 -20.84 9.14
CA LYS A 264 14.20 -21.38 7.85
C LYS A 264 13.31 -22.62 8.02
N LYS A 265 12.16 -22.64 7.33
CA LYS A 265 11.19 -23.75 7.38
C LYS A 265 11.34 -24.70 6.18
N PRO A 266 10.93 -25.97 6.31
CA PRO A 266 10.83 -26.89 5.18
C PRO A 266 9.92 -26.35 4.06
N LEU A 267 10.37 -26.52 2.81
CA LEU A 267 9.68 -26.10 1.61
C LEU A 267 8.91 -27.28 0.97
N PRO A 268 7.74 -27.02 0.35
CA PRO A 268 6.97 -28.05 -0.35
C PRO A 268 7.59 -28.46 -1.69
N GLU A 269 8.45 -27.60 -2.25
CA GLU A 269 9.16 -27.86 -3.51
C GLU A 269 10.64 -28.19 -3.24
N PRO A 270 11.25 -29.08 -4.04
CA PRO A 270 12.68 -29.37 -3.92
C PRO A 270 13.53 -28.11 -4.08
N PHE A 271 14.36 -27.85 -3.07
CA PHE A 271 15.28 -26.71 -3.00
C PHE A 271 16.68 -27.21 -2.67
N VAL A 272 17.68 -26.68 -3.39
CA VAL A 272 19.09 -27.00 -3.21
C VAL A 272 19.93 -25.76 -3.44
N GLU A 273 20.71 -25.40 -2.44
CA GLU A 273 21.68 -24.33 -2.49
C GLU A 273 23.03 -24.79 -1.92
N ALA A 274 24.11 -24.29 -2.51
CA ALA A 274 25.46 -24.49 -2.01
C ALA A 274 26.26 -23.19 -2.18
N GLU A 275 26.87 -22.73 -1.10
CA GLU A 275 27.66 -21.51 -1.04
C GLU A 275 29.09 -21.83 -0.59
N LEU A 276 30.05 -21.02 -1.04
CA LEU A 276 31.42 -21.03 -0.52
C LEU A 276 31.89 -19.60 -0.33
N ALA A 277 31.95 -19.16 0.92
CA ALA A 277 32.52 -17.86 1.28
C ALA A 277 34.03 -18.00 1.53
N VAL A 278 34.81 -17.08 0.98
CA VAL A 278 36.27 -16.99 1.17
C VAL A 278 36.67 -15.57 1.49
N GLY A 279 37.65 -15.38 2.38
CA GLY A 279 37.99 -14.05 2.87
C GLY A 279 39.38 -13.91 3.47
N SER A 280 39.62 -12.73 4.05
CA SER A 280 40.90 -12.42 4.71
C SER A 280 41.16 -13.35 5.91
N ARG A 281 42.43 -13.45 6.34
CA ARG A 281 42.83 -14.24 7.53
C ARG A 281 42.53 -15.75 7.41
N ASN A 282 42.63 -16.30 6.20
CA ASN A 282 42.34 -17.71 5.89
C ASN A 282 40.88 -18.11 6.18
N PHE A 283 39.94 -17.17 6.02
CA PHE A 283 38.51 -17.45 6.16
C PHE A 283 38.02 -18.26 4.96
N VAL A 284 37.42 -19.42 5.24
CA VAL A 284 36.77 -20.31 4.27
C VAL A 284 35.57 -20.94 4.96
N GLU A 285 34.38 -20.73 4.42
CA GLU A 285 33.12 -21.20 4.99
C GLU A 285 32.24 -21.79 3.87
N PRO A 286 32.14 -23.13 3.78
CA PRO A 286 31.18 -23.78 2.91
C PRO A 286 29.80 -23.82 3.59
N ARG A 287 28.74 -23.66 2.81
CA ARG A 287 27.35 -23.81 3.29
C ARG A 287 26.53 -24.63 2.31
N ILE A 288 25.58 -25.39 2.83
CA ILE A 288 24.59 -26.12 2.05
C ILE A 288 23.19 -25.94 2.67
N ASP A 289 22.17 -25.77 1.83
CA ASP A 289 20.77 -25.76 2.24
C ASP A 289 19.96 -26.65 1.30
N LEU A 290 19.28 -27.64 1.87
CA LEU A 290 18.51 -28.64 1.16
C LEU A 290 17.12 -28.70 1.76
N SER A 291 16.08 -28.59 0.93
CA SER A 291 14.70 -28.72 1.38
C SER A 291 13.81 -29.40 0.35
N GLY A 292 12.63 -29.85 0.77
CA GLY A 292 11.64 -30.46 -0.11
C GLY A 292 10.77 -31.50 0.59
N PRO A 293 9.90 -32.18 -0.17
CA PRO A 293 9.05 -33.24 0.34
C PRO A 293 9.80 -34.57 0.49
N LEU A 294 9.54 -35.28 1.59
CA LEU A 294 10.01 -36.66 1.82
C LEU A 294 8.98 -37.70 1.37
N THR A 295 7.72 -37.32 1.21
CA THR A 295 6.61 -38.18 0.78
C THR A 295 5.98 -37.65 -0.51
N SER A 296 5.34 -38.53 -1.28
CA SER A 296 4.72 -38.14 -2.57
C SER A 296 3.43 -37.33 -2.41
N ASP A 297 2.92 -37.21 -1.19
CA ASP A 297 1.69 -36.51 -0.81
C ASP A 297 1.96 -35.23 -0.01
N ASP A 298 3.23 -34.79 0.06
CA ASP A 298 3.71 -33.62 0.78
C ASP A 298 3.36 -33.55 2.28
N SER A 299 2.96 -34.68 2.88
CA SER A 299 2.60 -34.77 4.30
C SER A 299 3.81 -34.66 5.24
N LEU A 300 5.02 -34.89 4.73
CA LEU A 300 6.27 -34.74 5.46
C LEU A 300 7.31 -34.00 4.62
N LEU A 301 7.78 -32.87 5.13
CA LEU A 301 8.81 -32.03 4.51
C LEU A 301 10.10 -32.07 5.32
N TYR A 302 11.24 -31.81 4.68
CA TYR A 302 12.54 -31.68 5.35
C TYR A 302 13.22 -30.35 5.04
N ARG A 303 14.11 -29.92 5.94
CA ARG A 303 15.15 -28.94 5.66
C ARG A 303 16.43 -29.31 6.37
N VAL A 304 17.56 -29.19 5.69
CA VAL A 304 18.91 -29.44 6.21
C VAL A 304 19.78 -28.27 5.79
N ASN A 305 20.27 -27.53 6.78
CA ASN A 305 21.23 -26.44 6.61
C ASN A 305 22.52 -26.82 7.37
N ALA A 306 23.68 -26.65 6.74
CA ALA A 306 24.97 -27.05 7.29
C ALA A 306 26.14 -26.24 6.73
#